data_AF-A0AA47MA50-F1
#
_entry.id   AF-A0AA47MA50-F1
#
_cell.length_a   1.000
_cell.length_b   1.000
_cell.length_c   1.000
_cell.angle_alpha   90.00
_cell.angle_beta   90.00
_cell.angle_gamma   90.00
#
_symmetry.space_group_name_H-M   'P 1'
#
loop_
_entity.id
_entity.type
_entity.pdbx_description
1 polymer ?
#
loop_
_entity_poly.entity_id
_entity_poly.type
_entity_poly.pdbx_seq_one_letter_code
_entity_poly.pdbx_strand_id
1 'polypeptide(L)'
;MAELVDGARRLGWVLLNCLVRFVFMFVNNFVAIPSYCLYLVLLQPLRIWDSPTFWHIEGIMFKWMLAMVSSWGWVAGYTVTEWGDDVRPISEDEAMVIVNHQATGDVCTLMMCLQDKGTVVRKMMWLMDHVFKYTNFGLVSLIHGDFFIRQGKAHRDKQLIYLQDHLDRYYHSRDRKWIVLFPEGGFLRKRRETSQSFAKKNSLPHLTHVTLPRLGATQVILKTLGAQQENGSVSSESGPPSQSGNKRKGLQWVVDVTIAYPKARPMDIQTWIFGYRPPTVTHVHYSCGRAFNLVIVPLLLLLFFFFRQSLFYLHFDILFVAHFML
;
A
#
# COMPACT_ATOMS: atom_id res chain seq x y z
N MET A 1 -12.16 12.73 45.59
CA MET A 1 -10.72 13.10 45.66
C MET A 1 -9.83 12.01 45.08
N ALA A 2 -9.90 10.75 45.54
CA ALA A 2 -9.07 9.65 45.01
C ALA A 2 -9.22 9.41 43.50
N GLU A 3 -10.45 9.30 42.98
CA GLU A 3 -10.70 9.10 41.53
C GLU A 3 -10.16 10.25 40.64
N LEU A 4 -10.17 11.48 41.18
CA LEU A 4 -9.71 12.67 40.46
C LEU A 4 -8.18 12.72 40.41
N VAL A 5 -7.51 12.31 41.49
CA VAL A 5 -6.06 12.14 41.56
C VAL A 5 -5.58 10.98 40.67
N ASP A 6 -6.30 9.86 40.65
CA ASP A 6 -6.01 8.73 39.77
C ASP A 6 -6.22 9.07 38.29
N GLY A 7 -7.29 9.82 37.98
CA GLY A 7 -7.52 10.36 36.64
C GLY A 7 -6.39 11.29 36.19
N ALA A 8 -5.97 12.22 37.06
CA ALA A 8 -4.87 13.14 36.78
C ALA A 8 -3.53 12.39 36.59
N ARG A 9 -3.25 11.38 37.41
CA ARG A 9 -2.04 10.55 37.30
C ARG A 9 -2.01 9.77 35.99
N ARG A 10 -3.14 9.15 35.60
CA ARG A 10 -3.26 8.44 34.31
C ARG A 10 -3.08 9.40 33.13
N LEU A 11 -3.70 10.58 33.19
CA LEU A 11 -3.55 11.59 32.15
C LEU A 11 -2.09 12.06 32.05
N GLY A 12 -1.43 12.35 33.18
CA GLY A 12 -0.03 12.74 33.22
C GLY A 12 0.89 11.67 32.61
N TRP A 13 0.63 10.40 32.90
CA TRP A 13 1.37 9.27 32.30
C TRP A 13 1.17 9.18 30.77
N VAL A 14 -0.07 9.35 30.29
CA VAL A 14 -0.35 9.35 28.85
C VAL A 14 0.36 10.52 28.17
N LEU A 15 0.28 11.73 28.73
CA LEU A 15 0.95 12.91 28.17
C LEU A 15 2.47 12.75 28.12
N LEU A 16 3.08 12.21 29.18
CA LEU A 16 4.51 11.92 29.23
C LEU A 16 4.90 10.90 28.15
N ASN A 17 4.17 9.80 28.00
CA ASN A 17 4.42 8.81 26.95
C ASN A 17 4.27 9.42 25.55
N CYS A 18 3.21 10.20 25.32
CA CYS A 18 3.02 10.92 24.07
C CYS A 18 4.21 11.81 23.74
N LEU A 19 4.73 12.56 24.72
CA LEU A 19 5.88 13.44 24.54
C LEU A 19 7.15 12.65 24.24
N VAL A 20 7.47 11.63 25.03
CA VAL A 20 8.67 10.79 24.83
C VAL A 20 8.65 10.15 23.45
N ARG A 21 7.51 9.60 23.03
CA ARG A 21 7.34 9.00 21.70
C ARG A 21 7.47 10.02 20.59
N PHE A 22 6.83 11.17 20.74
CA PHE A 22 6.94 12.25 19.76
C PHE A 22 8.40 12.68 19.58
N VAL A 23 9.14 12.89 20.68
CA VAL A 23 10.57 13.23 20.64
C VAL A 23 11.37 12.12 19.95
N PHE A 24 11.15 10.86 20.31
CA PHE A 24 11.81 9.72 19.67
C PHE A 24 11.57 9.71 18.15
N MET A 25 10.31 9.84 17.73
CA MET A 25 9.97 9.81 16.30
C MET A 25 10.48 11.03 15.55
N PHE A 26 10.44 12.20 16.18
CA PHE A 26 11.00 13.43 15.62
C PHE A 26 12.49 13.26 15.36
N VAL A 27 13.27 12.87 16.38
CA VAL A 27 14.72 12.61 16.24
C VAL A 27 14.98 11.55 15.18
N ASN A 28 14.23 10.46 15.19
CA ASN A 28 14.39 9.38 14.22
C ASN A 28 14.16 9.83 12.76
N ASN A 29 13.15 10.66 12.52
CA ASN A 29 12.92 11.25 11.19
C ASN A 29 14.04 12.23 10.79
N PHE A 30 14.52 13.04 11.73
CA PHE A 30 15.62 13.99 11.51
C PHE A 30 16.96 13.31 11.22
N VAL A 31 17.16 12.08 11.69
CA VAL A 31 18.35 11.30 11.37
C VAL A 31 18.15 10.50 10.09
N ALA A 32 17.08 9.72 10.01
CA ALA A 32 16.88 8.75 8.94
C ALA A 32 16.76 9.42 7.56
N ILE A 33 15.92 10.46 7.43
CA ILE A 33 15.58 11.06 6.12
C ILE A 33 16.79 11.81 5.53
N PRO A 34 17.48 12.69 6.27
CA PRO A 34 18.71 13.30 5.76
C PRO A 34 19.81 12.27 5.47
N SER A 35 19.96 11.24 6.30
CA SER A 35 20.95 10.17 6.06
C SER A 35 20.66 9.44 4.74
N TYR A 36 19.40 9.07 4.50
CA TYR A 36 18.98 8.44 3.24
C TYR A 36 19.31 9.31 2.03
N CYS A 37 18.97 10.59 2.09
CA CYS A 37 19.30 11.54 1.02
C CYS A 37 20.81 11.67 0.81
N LEU A 38 21.59 11.79 1.89
CA LEU A 38 23.04 11.92 1.84
C LEU A 38 23.71 10.68 1.23
N TYR A 39 23.33 9.48 1.67
CA TYR A 39 23.86 8.24 1.08
C TYR A 39 23.57 8.15 -0.41
N LEU A 40 22.36 8.53 -0.85
CA LEU A 40 22.04 8.51 -2.27
C LEU A 40 22.79 9.58 -3.09
N VAL A 41 23.11 10.73 -2.51
CA VAL A 41 24.00 11.72 -3.14
C VAL A 41 25.41 11.14 -3.29
N LEU A 42 25.94 10.52 -2.24
CA LEU A 42 27.28 9.90 -2.27
C LEU A 42 27.35 8.73 -3.26
N LEU A 43 26.25 7.99 -3.46
CA LEU A 43 26.15 6.87 -4.38
C LEU A 43 25.85 7.27 -5.84
N GLN A 44 25.77 8.56 -6.19
CA GLN A 44 25.51 8.96 -7.58
C GLN A 44 26.54 8.45 -8.60
N PRO A 45 27.86 8.37 -8.31
CA PRO A 45 28.82 7.77 -9.25
C PRO A 45 28.48 6.31 -9.57
N LEU A 46 28.06 5.54 -8.56
CA LEU A 46 27.61 4.16 -8.73
C LEU A 46 26.39 4.08 -9.63
N ARG A 47 25.45 5.03 -9.54
CA ARG A 47 24.28 5.09 -10.43
C ARG A 47 24.66 5.21 -11.90
N ILE A 48 25.73 5.94 -12.22
CA ILE A 48 26.19 6.17 -13.60
C ILE A 48 26.89 4.92 -14.14
N TRP A 49 27.73 4.27 -13.32
CA TRP A 49 28.50 3.09 -13.73
C TRP A 49 27.70 1.78 -13.67
N ASP A 50 26.88 1.59 -12.65
CA ASP A 50 26.06 0.39 -12.40
C ASP A 50 24.72 0.78 -11.76
N SER A 51 23.81 1.29 -12.60
CA SER A 51 22.45 1.67 -12.22
C SER A 51 21.67 0.54 -11.54
N PRO A 52 21.69 -0.73 -12.01
CA PRO A 52 21.04 -1.84 -11.32
C PRO A 52 21.48 -2.00 -9.86
N THR A 53 22.78 -1.99 -9.58
CA THR A 53 23.29 -2.11 -8.21
C THR A 53 22.91 -0.90 -7.36
N PHE A 54 22.93 0.32 -7.93
CA PHE A 54 22.45 1.50 -7.23
C PHE A 54 21.00 1.35 -6.75
N TRP A 55 20.08 0.95 -7.63
CA TRP A 55 18.66 0.77 -7.26
C TRP A 55 18.44 -0.39 -6.30
N HIS A 56 19.27 -1.43 -6.37
CA HIS A 56 19.26 -2.50 -5.39
C HIS A 56 19.59 -2.00 -3.98
N ILE A 57 20.68 -1.22 -3.85
CA ILE A 57 21.11 -0.62 -2.58
C ILE A 57 20.06 0.37 -2.08
N GLU A 58 19.56 1.23 -2.97
CA GLU A 58 18.49 2.19 -2.65
C GLU A 58 17.25 1.50 -2.10
N GLY A 59 16.81 0.40 -2.71
CA GLY A 59 15.67 -0.36 -2.22
C GLY A 59 15.90 -0.99 -0.84
N ILE A 60 17.14 -1.42 -0.52
CA ILE A 60 17.49 -1.89 0.83
C ILE A 60 17.38 -0.75 1.84
N MET A 61 17.92 0.42 1.52
CA MET A 61 17.83 1.60 2.38
C MET A 61 16.37 2.06 2.55
N PHE A 62 15.57 1.99 1.48
CA PHE A 62 14.14 2.28 1.54
C PHE A 62 13.39 1.30 2.45
N LYS A 63 13.71 0.01 2.38
CA LYS A 63 13.20 -0.99 3.32
C LYS A 63 13.56 -0.67 4.77
N TRP A 64 14.78 -0.21 5.06
CA TRP A 64 15.16 0.21 6.41
C TRP A 64 14.42 1.48 6.86
N MET A 65 14.25 2.44 5.96
CA MET A 65 13.45 3.65 6.21
C MET A 65 12.00 3.28 6.60
N LEU A 66 11.38 2.33 5.90
CA LEU A 66 10.02 1.89 6.21
C LEU A 66 9.94 0.96 7.42
N ALA A 67 11.04 0.29 7.79
CA ALA A 67 11.15 -0.43 9.06
C ALA A 67 10.97 0.54 10.25
N MET A 68 11.49 1.76 10.13
CA MET A 68 11.30 2.80 11.13
C MET A 68 9.83 3.18 11.27
N VAL A 69 9.08 3.32 10.18
CA VAL A 69 7.63 3.55 10.21
C VAL A 69 6.89 2.39 10.88
N SER A 70 7.28 1.15 10.57
CA SER A 70 6.73 -0.07 11.18
C SER A 70 6.93 -0.08 12.70
N SER A 71 8.10 0.38 13.17
CA SER A 71 8.43 0.42 14.59
C SER A 71 7.50 1.31 15.43
N TRP A 72 6.86 2.31 14.82
CA TRP A 72 5.93 3.18 15.52
C TRP A 72 4.75 2.42 16.13
N GLY A 73 4.28 1.37 15.44
CA GLY A 73 3.23 0.48 15.94
C GLY A 73 3.73 -0.43 17.05
N TRP A 74 4.89 -1.08 16.85
CA TRP A 74 5.48 -1.98 17.84
C TRP A 74 5.72 -1.28 19.19
N VAL A 75 6.29 -0.08 19.20
CA VAL A 75 6.51 0.67 20.45
C VAL A 75 5.20 1.16 21.08
N ALA A 76 4.07 1.09 20.38
CA ALA A 76 2.72 1.39 20.90
C ALA A 76 1.95 0.17 21.39
N GLY A 77 2.47 -1.03 21.19
CA GLY A 77 1.67 -2.24 21.35
C GLY A 77 0.53 -2.33 20.32
N TYR A 78 0.63 -1.61 19.20
CA TYR A 78 -0.26 -1.85 18.06
C TYR A 78 0.32 -3.03 17.28
N THR A 79 -0.44 -4.11 17.20
CA THR A 79 -0.02 -5.35 16.56
C THR A 79 -0.96 -5.67 15.41
N VAL A 80 -0.52 -6.57 14.53
CA VAL A 80 -1.30 -7.00 13.38
C VAL A 80 -1.44 -8.52 13.40
N THR A 81 -2.65 -9.00 13.13
CA THR A 81 -2.90 -10.41 12.82
C THR A 81 -3.23 -10.55 11.35
N GLU A 82 -2.44 -11.34 10.65
CA GLU A 82 -2.58 -11.59 9.21
C GLU A 82 -3.42 -12.84 8.93
N TRP A 83 -4.28 -12.78 7.91
CA TRP A 83 -5.21 -13.84 7.51
C TRP A 83 -5.16 -14.04 6.00
N GLY A 84 -5.63 -15.20 5.53
CA GLY A 84 -5.75 -15.50 4.11
C GLY A 84 -4.45 -16.04 3.49
N ASP A 85 -4.17 -15.64 2.26
CA ASP A 85 -3.06 -16.18 1.47
C ASP A 85 -1.69 -15.66 1.96
N ASP A 86 -0.64 -16.50 1.84
CA ASP A 86 0.73 -16.07 2.08
C ASP A 86 1.34 -15.40 0.85
N VAL A 87 1.75 -14.14 0.98
CA VAL A 87 2.36 -13.37 -0.11
C VAL A 87 3.89 -13.53 -0.21
N ARG A 88 4.54 -14.18 0.76
CA ARG A 88 6.01 -14.39 0.73
C ARG A 88 6.50 -15.10 -0.54
N PRO A 89 5.83 -16.16 -1.05
CA PRO A 89 6.28 -16.87 -2.25
C PRO A 89 6.29 -16.00 -3.51
N ILE A 90 5.46 -14.95 -3.58
CA ILE A 90 5.34 -14.06 -4.74
C ILE A 90 6.18 -12.78 -4.61
N SER A 91 7.03 -12.67 -3.57
CA SER A 91 7.81 -11.46 -3.27
C SER A 91 8.79 -11.03 -4.38
N GLU A 92 9.18 -11.95 -5.26
CA GLU A 92 10.02 -11.69 -6.44
C GLU A 92 9.23 -11.66 -7.77
N ASP A 93 7.91 -11.84 -7.73
CA ASP A 93 7.03 -11.66 -8.88
C ASP A 93 6.49 -10.22 -8.96
N GLU A 94 5.99 -9.84 -10.14
CA GLU A 94 5.32 -8.56 -10.35
C GLU A 94 3.84 -8.64 -9.91
N ALA A 95 3.45 -7.74 -9.00
CA ALA A 95 2.15 -7.72 -8.37
C ALA A 95 1.56 -6.30 -8.26
N MET A 96 0.27 -6.18 -8.50
CA MET A 96 -0.51 -4.99 -8.16
C MET A 96 -1.21 -5.24 -6.84
N VAL A 97 -0.90 -4.43 -5.83
CA VAL A 97 -1.50 -4.50 -4.50
C VAL A 97 -2.61 -3.47 -4.39
N ILE A 98 -3.80 -3.95 -4.11
CA ILE A 98 -4.99 -3.12 -3.89
C ILE A 98 -5.33 -3.21 -2.42
N VAL A 99 -5.48 -2.05 -1.78
CA VAL A 99 -5.76 -1.99 -0.33
C VAL A 99 -6.99 -1.13 -0.09
N ASN A 100 -7.93 -1.58 0.76
CA ASN A 100 -8.99 -0.69 1.25
C ASN A 100 -8.39 0.50 2.02
N HIS A 101 -9.11 1.64 2.08
CA HIS A 101 -8.54 2.85 2.65
C HIS A 101 -9.43 3.49 3.70
N GLN A 102 -9.10 3.27 4.98
CA GLN A 102 -9.87 3.75 6.12
C GLN A 102 -9.21 4.95 6.81
N ALA A 103 -7.87 4.98 6.90
CA ALA A 103 -7.13 6.06 7.56
C ALA A 103 -5.67 6.17 7.10
N THR A 104 -4.97 7.20 7.56
CA THR A 104 -3.53 7.36 7.31
C THR A 104 -2.68 6.25 7.94
N GLY A 105 -3.17 5.60 9.00
CA GLY A 105 -2.49 4.45 9.62
C GLY A 105 -2.48 3.17 8.78
N ASP A 106 -3.24 3.12 7.68
CA ASP A 106 -3.26 1.96 6.77
C ASP A 106 -1.85 1.72 6.19
N VAL A 107 -1.14 2.80 5.85
CA VAL A 107 0.24 2.74 5.37
C VAL A 107 1.14 2.12 6.44
N CYS A 108 1.04 2.58 7.69
CA CYS A 108 1.84 2.04 8.80
C CYS A 108 1.54 0.56 9.04
N THR A 109 0.26 0.17 8.95
CA THR A 109 -0.19 -1.22 9.07
C THR A 109 0.41 -2.09 7.95
N LEU A 110 0.38 -1.61 6.70
CA LEU A 110 1.01 -2.31 5.58
C LEU A 110 2.53 -2.46 5.79
N MET A 111 3.21 -1.43 6.31
CA MET A 111 4.64 -1.50 6.57
C MET A 111 4.94 -2.56 7.61
N MET A 112 4.18 -2.60 8.70
CA MET A 112 4.33 -3.65 9.72
C MET A 112 4.17 -5.06 9.14
N CYS A 113 3.20 -5.28 8.24
CA CYS A 113 2.94 -6.60 7.67
C CYS A 113 3.97 -7.02 6.62
N LEU A 114 4.40 -6.09 5.76
CA LEU A 114 5.22 -6.43 4.59
C LEU A 114 6.73 -6.43 4.89
N GLN A 115 7.16 -5.89 6.04
CA GLN A 115 8.57 -5.70 6.38
C GLN A 115 9.39 -7.00 6.37
N ASP A 116 8.79 -8.12 6.77
CA ASP A 116 9.41 -9.44 6.84
C ASP A 116 9.15 -10.31 5.60
N LYS A 117 8.36 -9.82 4.64
CA LYS A 117 7.96 -10.57 3.44
C LYS A 117 8.98 -10.50 2.31
N GLY A 118 10.20 -10.91 2.63
CA GLY A 118 11.32 -10.93 1.70
C GLY A 118 11.61 -9.55 1.11
N THR A 119 11.37 -9.41 -0.18
CA THR A 119 11.81 -8.28 -1.01
C THR A 119 10.68 -7.34 -1.39
N VAL A 120 9.46 -7.59 -0.90
CA VAL A 120 8.27 -6.79 -1.19
C VAL A 120 8.53 -5.30 -0.93
N VAL A 121 8.91 -4.93 0.29
CA VAL A 121 9.13 -3.51 0.65
C VAL A 121 10.28 -2.88 -0.14
N ARG A 122 11.32 -3.66 -0.46
CA ARG A 122 12.46 -3.19 -1.26
C ARG A 122 12.05 -2.82 -2.69
N LYS A 123 11.11 -3.57 -3.26
CA LYS A 123 10.70 -3.48 -4.67
C LYS A 123 9.32 -2.86 -4.86
N MET A 124 8.74 -2.27 -3.82
CA MET A 124 7.44 -1.65 -3.90
C MET A 124 7.49 -0.25 -4.52
N MET A 125 6.39 0.18 -5.10
CA MET A 125 6.14 1.51 -5.61
C MET A 125 4.75 1.93 -5.12
N TRP A 126 4.64 3.16 -4.68
CA TRP A 126 3.39 3.71 -4.19
C TRP A 126 2.69 4.58 -5.21
N LEU A 127 1.36 4.47 -5.25
CA LEU A 127 0.48 5.43 -5.89
C LEU A 127 -0.22 6.25 -4.81
N MET A 128 0.25 7.49 -4.61
CA MET A 128 -0.14 8.35 -3.49
C MET A 128 -0.83 9.63 -3.94
N ASP A 129 -1.60 10.25 -3.06
CA ASP A 129 -2.14 11.59 -3.33
C ASP A 129 -1.03 12.65 -3.43
N HIS A 130 -1.17 13.57 -4.38
CA HIS A 130 -0.21 14.64 -4.63
C HIS A 130 0.16 15.47 -3.39
N VAL A 131 -0.72 15.62 -2.41
CA VAL A 131 -0.42 16.35 -1.17
C VAL A 131 0.77 15.73 -0.41
N PHE A 132 0.97 14.41 -0.49
CA PHE A 132 2.05 13.73 0.21
C PHE A 132 3.45 14.15 -0.26
N LYS A 133 3.57 14.69 -1.48
CA LYS A 133 4.82 15.19 -2.05
C LYS A 133 5.51 16.24 -1.16
N TYR A 134 4.73 16.99 -0.38
CA TYR A 134 5.22 18.07 0.48
C TYR A 134 5.61 17.62 1.90
N THR A 135 5.64 16.32 2.15
CA THR A 135 6.05 15.74 3.44
C THR A 135 7.48 15.22 3.36
N ASN A 136 8.12 14.97 4.52
CA ASN A 136 9.47 14.38 4.54
C ASN A 136 9.50 13.00 3.84
N PHE A 137 8.47 12.17 4.04
CA PHE A 137 8.31 10.92 3.30
C PHE A 137 8.02 11.13 1.82
N GLY A 138 7.40 12.26 1.45
CA GLY A 138 7.23 12.70 0.06
C GLY A 138 8.56 12.87 -0.66
N LEU A 139 9.58 13.44 0.00
CA LEU A 139 10.93 13.54 -0.56
C LEU A 139 11.54 12.16 -0.82
N VAL A 140 11.48 11.26 0.16
CA VAL A 140 11.95 9.87 0.03
C VAL A 140 11.23 9.18 -1.14
N SER A 141 9.91 9.32 -1.22
CA SER A 141 9.06 8.74 -2.26
C SER A 141 9.40 9.27 -3.67
N LEU A 142 9.67 10.58 -3.80
CA LEU A 142 10.11 11.18 -5.06
C LEU A 142 11.45 10.59 -5.52
N ILE A 143 12.40 10.43 -4.60
CA ILE A 143 13.71 9.85 -4.90
C ILE A 143 13.54 8.37 -5.27
N HIS A 144 12.70 7.64 -4.53
CA HIS A 144 12.39 6.23 -4.75
C HIS A 144 11.73 5.97 -6.11
N GLY A 145 10.96 6.94 -6.61
CA GLY A 145 10.28 6.86 -7.89
C GLY A 145 8.81 6.47 -7.77
N ASP A 146 8.19 6.81 -6.64
CA ASP A 146 6.75 6.67 -6.44
C ASP A 146 5.96 7.67 -7.30
N PHE A 147 4.69 7.35 -7.55
CA PHE A 147 3.82 8.17 -8.35
C PHE A 147 2.81 8.96 -7.49
N PHE A 148 2.75 10.26 -7.74
CA PHE A 148 1.83 11.18 -7.05
C PHE A 148 0.67 11.57 -7.95
N ILE A 149 -0.53 11.05 -7.65
CA ILE A 149 -1.75 11.34 -8.40
C ILE A 149 -2.47 12.57 -7.84
N ARG A 150 -2.79 13.53 -8.71
CA ARG A 150 -3.72 14.62 -8.37
C ARG A 150 -5.17 14.15 -8.50
N GLN A 151 -5.91 14.27 -7.41
CA GLN A 151 -7.35 14.01 -7.43
C GLN A 151 -8.13 15.18 -8.04
N GLY A 152 -9.25 14.87 -8.70
CA GLY A 152 -10.17 15.87 -9.27
C GLY A 152 -10.61 15.51 -10.69
N LYS A 153 -11.79 15.98 -11.11
CA LYS A 153 -12.30 15.72 -12.47
C LYS A 153 -11.41 16.38 -13.54
N ALA A 154 -10.98 17.62 -13.30
CA ALA A 154 -10.23 18.43 -14.26
C ALA A 154 -8.84 17.89 -14.64
N HIS A 155 -8.27 16.99 -13.84
CA HIS A 155 -6.93 16.46 -14.06
C HIS A 155 -6.90 14.97 -14.36
N ARG A 156 -8.04 14.28 -14.23
CA ARG A 156 -8.11 12.82 -14.27
C ARG A 156 -7.42 12.23 -15.49
N ASP A 157 -7.79 12.68 -16.68
CA ASP A 157 -7.31 12.07 -17.93
C ASP A 157 -5.81 12.32 -18.14
N LYS A 158 -5.34 13.54 -17.85
CA LYS A 158 -3.91 13.87 -17.90
C LYS A 158 -3.09 13.06 -16.90
N GLN A 159 -3.61 12.84 -15.70
CA GLN A 159 -2.92 12.07 -14.66
C GLN A 159 -2.77 10.59 -15.04
N LEU A 160 -3.73 10.03 -15.78
CA LEU A 160 -3.64 8.65 -16.28
C LEU A 160 -2.54 8.50 -17.34
N ILE A 161 -2.39 9.49 -18.24
CA ILE A 161 -1.27 9.53 -19.19
C ILE A 161 0.06 9.64 -18.45
N TYR A 162 0.16 10.54 -17.47
CA TYR A 162 1.39 10.67 -16.68
C TYR A 162 1.72 9.41 -15.87
N LEU A 163 0.71 8.67 -15.40
CA LEU A 163 0.91 7.39 -14.73
C LEU A 163 1.53 6.39 -15.70
N GLN A 164 0.97 6.26 -16.92
CA GLN A 164 1.53 5.40 -17.95
C GLN A 164 3.00 5.75 -18.24
N ASP A 165 3.28 7.02 -18.56
CA ASP A 165 4.65 7.48 -18.86
C ASP A 165 5.62 7.26 -17.69
N HIS A 166 5.11 7.30 -16.45
CA HIS A 166 5.93 7.08 -15.25
C HIS A 166 6.25 5.60 -15.07
N LEU A 167 5.28 4.71 -15.28
CA LEU A 167 5.49 3.27 -15.23
C LEU A 167 6.51 2.83 -16.28
N ASP A 168 6.37 3.30 -17.52
CA ASP A 168 7.28 2.98 -18.62
C ASP A 168 8.72 3.42 -18.32
N ARG A 169 8.90 4.57 -17.68
CA ARG A 169 10.23 5.13 -17.38
C ARG A 169 10.88 4.57 -16.13
N TYR A 170 10.11 4.33 -15.07
CA TYR A 170 10.68 4.10 -13.74
C TYR A 170 10.38 2.74 -13.13
N TYR A 171 9.31 2.05 -13.52
CA TYR A 171 8.92 0.81 -12.86
C TYR A 171 9.99 -0.27 -13.03
N HIS A 172 10.30 -0.65 -14.26
CA HIS A 172 11.32 -1.68 -14.49
C HIS A 172 12.76 -1.17 -14.40
N SER A 173 13.02 0.10 -14.72
CA SER A 173 14.38 0.66 -14.69
C SER A 173 14.94 0.76 -13.26
N ARG A 174 14.07 0.74 -12.26
CA ARG A 174 14.41 0.76 -10.82
C ARG A 174 14.13 -0.56 -10.10
N ASP A 175 13.97 -1.66 -10.84
CA ASP A 175 13.63 -3.00 -10.31
C ASP A 175 12.42 -2.99 -9.36
N ARG A 176 11.39 -2.19 -9.67
CA ARG A 176 10.12 -2.23 -8.95
C ARG A 176 9.27 -3.37 -9.48
N LYS A 177 8.61 -4.05 -8.55
CA LYS A 177 7.79 -5.24 -8.81
C LYS A 177 6.41 -5.17 -8.16
N TRP A 178 6.22 -4.33 -7.15
CA TRP A 178 4.99 -4.28 -6.37
C TRP A 178 4.39 -2.87 -6.45
N ILE A 179 3.23 -2.68 -7.07
CA ILE A 179 2.58 -1.37 -7.10
C ILE A 179 1.39 -1.32 -6.16
N VAL A 180 1.45 -0.46 -5.14
CA VAL A 180 0.41 -0.34 -4.13
C VAL A 180 -0.51 0.84 -4.44
N LEU A 181 -1.82 0.59 -4.47
CA LEU A 181 -2.84 1.62 -4.64
C LEU A 181 -4.07 1.40 -3.76
N PHE A 182 -4.75 2.51 -3.48
CA PHE A 182 -6.02 2.54 -2.75
C PHE A 182 -7.16 2.83 -3.73
N PRO A 183 -7.97 1.83 -4.12
CA PRO A 183 -8.94 1.97 -5.22
C PRO A 183 -10.11 2.90 -4.85
N GLU A 184 -10.33 3.18 -3.56
CA GLU A 184 -11.35 4.14 -3.09
C GLU A 184 -11.05 5.59 -3.56
N GLY A 185 -9.78 5.91 -3.81
CA GLY A 185 -9.33 7.26 -4.15
C GLY A 185 -9.54 8.27 -3.02
N GLY A 186 -9.32 7.82 -1.78
CA GLY A 186 -9.44 8.60 -0.54
C GLY A 186 -10.07 7.77 0.58
N PHE A 187 -10.07 8.30 1.80
CA PHE A 187 -10.61 7.58 2.96
C PHE A 187 -12.11 7.26 2.80
N LEU A 188 -12.49 6.05 3.19
CA LEU A 188 -13.87 5.53 3.23
C LEU A 188 -14.86 6.54 3.80
N ARG A 189 -14.57 7.14 4.96
CA ARG A 189 -15.44 8.14 5.60
C ARG A 189 -15.80 9.32 4.69
N LYS A 190 -14.87 9.74 3.82
CA LYS A 190 -15.07 10.85 2.88
C LYS A 190 -15.71 10.42 1.55
N ARG A 191 -15.70 9.12 1.23
CA ARG A 191 -16.12 8.58 -0.07
C ARG A 191 -17.42 7.77 -0.01
N ARG A 192 -17.78 7.24 1.16
CA ARG A 192 -18.92 6.33 1.37
C ARG A 192 -20.23 6.89 0.84
N GLU A 193 -20.61 8.09 1.26
CA GLU A 193 -21.90 8.69 0.87
C GLU A 193 -22.02 8.92 -0.64
N THR A 194 -20.98 9.48 -1.27
CA THR A 194 -20.94 9.67 -2.73
C THR A 194 -20.95 8.33 -3.47
N SER A 195 -20.23 7.33 -2.97
CA SER A 195 -20.22 5.98 -3.53
C SER A 195 -21.60 5.32 -3.44
N GLN A 196 -22.29 5.43 -2.31
CA GLN A 196 -23.62 4.86 -2.11
C GLN A 196 -24.66 5.56 -2.99
N SER A 197 -24.56 6.88 -3.15
CA SER A 197 -25.39 7.64 -4.09
C SER A 197 -25.18 7.19 -5.54
N PHE A 198 -23.93 6.96 -5.94
CA PHE A 198 -23.62 6.41 -7.26
C PHE A 198 -24.15 4.97 -7.41
N ALA A 199 -24.01 4.13 -6.38
CA ALA A 199 -24.50 2.76 -6.40
C ALA A 199 -26.02 2.71 -6.60
N LYS A 200 -26.75 3.52 -5.83
CA LYS A 200 -28.22 3.65 -5.94
C LYS A 200 -28.66 4.12 -7.33
N LYS A 201 -27.95 5.08 -7.93
CA LYS A 201 -28.28 5.60 -9.26
C LYS A 201 -28.06 4.56 -10.37
N ASN A 202 -27.12 3.63 -10.19
CA ASN A 202 -26.72 2.66 -11.20
C ASN A 202 -27.16 1.21 -10.85
N SER A 203 -28.06 1.04 -9.89
CA SER A 203 -28.53 -0.28 -9.44
C SER A 203 -27.41 -1.24 -9.03
N LEU A 204 -26.36 -0.71 -8.40
CA LEU A 204 -25.23 -1.47 -7.86
C LEU A 204 -25.44 -1.78 -6.37
N PRO A 205 -24.75 -2.80 -5.82
CA PRO A 205 -24.86 -3.17 -4.41
C PRO A 205 -24.60 -2.00 -3.44
N HIS A 206 -25.37 -1.95 -2.35
CA HIS A 206 -25.15 -1.00 -1.28
C HIS A 206 -24.01 -1.47 -0.37
N LEU A 207 -22.91 -0.73 -0.35
CA LEU A 207 -21.70 -1.07 0.40
C LEU A 207 -21.50 -0.11 1.58
N THR A 208 -21.15 -0.63 2.75
CA THR A 208 -21.00 0.12 4.01
C THR A 208 -19.55 0.18 4.51
N HIS A 209 -18.81 -0.92 4.37
CA HIS A 209 -17.43 -1.07 4.87
C HIS A 209 -16.36 -0.74 3.83
N VAL A 210 -16.77 -0.52 2.58
CA VAL A 210 -15.91 -0.20 1.43
C VAL A 210 -16.67 0.71 0.47
N THR A 211 -15.97 1.32 -0.49
CA THR A 211 -16.59 2.06 -1.60
C THR A 211 -16.45 1.32 -2.93
N LEU A 212 -17.32 1.64 -3.89
CA LEU A 212 -17.11 1.27 -5.28
C LEU A 212 -15.77 1.86 -5.77
N PRO A 213 -14.93 1.07 -6.46
CA PRO A 213 -13.57 1.44 -6.78
C PRO A 213 -13.51 2.42 -7.93
N ARG A 214 -12.42 3.18 -7.97
CA ARG A 214 -12.03 3.99 -9.11
C ARG A 214 -11.14 3.15 -10.02
N LEU A 215 -11.62 2.87 -11.22
CA LEU A 215 -10.96 1.94 -12.14
C LEU A 215 -9.77 2.53 -12.91
N GLY A 216 -9.68 3.86 -13.05
CA GLY A 216 -8.74 4.48 -13.99
C GLY A 216 -7.28 4.07 -13.80
N ALA A 217 -6.73 4.23 -12.58
CA ALA A 217 -5.33 3.89 -12.31
C ALA A 217 -5.09 2.37 -12.44
N THR A 218 -5.99 1.55 -11.90
CA THR A 218 -5.94 0.08 -12.00
C THR A 218 -5.89 -0.38 -13.47
N GLN A 219 -6.74 0.20 -14.32
CA GLN A 219 -6.77 -0.13 -15.75
C GLN A 219 -5.48 0.26 -16.47
N VAL A 220 -4.92 1.44 -16.18
CA VAL A 220 -3.64 1.86 -16.74
C VAL A 220 -2.53 0.90 -16.32
N ILE A 221 -2.45 0.56 -15.03
CA ILE A 221 -1.45 -0.37 -14.52
C ILE A 221 -1.56 -1.74 -15.19
N LEU A 222 -2.77 -2.32 -15.25
CA LEU A 222 -3.01 -3.62 -15.89
C LEU A 222 -2.68 -3.60 -17.39
N LYS A 223 -2.98 -2.49 -18.08
CA LYS A 223 -2.70 -2.34 -19.52
C LYS A 223 -1.22 -2.14 -19.80
N THR A 224 -0.53 -1.35 -18.99
CA THR A 224 0.88 -1.00 -19.19
C THR A 224 1.81 -2.13 -18.75
N LEU A 225 1.52 -2.75 -17.61
CA LEU A 225 2.39 -3.80 -17.03
C LEU A 225 1.89 -5.21 -17.29
N GLY A 226 0.64 -5.39 -17.74
CA GLY A 226 0.14 -6.71 -18.12
C GLY A 226 1.00 -7.32 -19.20
N ALA A 227 1.16 -8.65 -19.16
CA ALA A 227 1.85 -9.37 -20.23
C ALA A 227 1.21 -8.99 -21.58
N GLN A 228 1.98 -8.33 -22.46
CA GLN A 228 1.56 -8.15 -23.83
C GLN A 228 1.28 -9.55 -24.39
N GLN A 229 0.01 -9.84 -24.69
CA GLN A 229 -0.29 -10.98 -25.52
C GLN A 229 0.53 -10.79 -26.79
N GLU A 230 1.43 -11.72 -27.07
CA GLU A 230 1.95 -11.87 -28.43
C GLU A 230 0.71 -12.08 -29.30
N ASN A 231 0.30 -11.02 -30.01
CA ASN A 231 -0.63 -11.14 -31.13
C ASN A 231 -0.08 -12.28 -31.98
N GLY A 232 -0.85 -13.36 -32.11
CA GLY A 232 -0.47 -14.52 -32.90
C GLY A 232 -0.25 -14.13 -34.36
N SER A 233 0.98 -13.77 -34.71
CA SER A 233 1.51 -13.94 -36.04
C SER A 233 2.25 -15.27 -36.04
N VAL A 234 1.61 -16.26 -36.67
CA VAL A 234 2.25 -17.48 -37.15
C VAL A 234 3.50 -17.03 -37.92
N SER A 235 4.67 -17.16 -37.30
CA SER A 235 5.94 -16.95 -37.97
C SER A 235 6.69 -18.27 -37.90
N SER A 236 6.82 -18.84 -39.08
CA SER A 236 7.42 -20.12 -39.42
C SER A 236 8.72 -20.39 -38.65
N GLU A 237 8.78 -21.59 -38.07
CA GLU A 237 9.97 -22.15 -37.45
C GLU A 237 11.09 -22.34 -38.48
N SER A 238 12.02 -21.38 -38.58
CA SER A 238 13.38 -21.63 -39.06
C SER A 238 14.30 -20.44 -38.70
N GLY A 239 14.85 -20.46 -37.49
CA GLY A 239 15.90 -19.55 -37.05
C GLY A 239 16.63 -20.11 -35.83
N PRO A 240 17.98 -19.95 -35.73
CA PRO A 240 18.76 -20.57 -34.67
C PRO A 240 18.40 -20.00 -33.29
N PRO A 241 18.64 -20.75 -32.19
CA PRO A 241 18.27 -20.34 -30.84
C PRO A 241 19.12 -19.13 -30.42
N SER A 242 18.59 -17.93 -30.65
CA SER A 242 19.16 -16.72 -30.09
C SER A 242 18.88 -16.70 -28.59
N GLN A 243 19.94 -16.42 -27.84
CA GLN A 243 19.98 -16.40 -26.38
C GLN A 243 18.77 -15.66 -25.82
N SER A 244 17.89 -16.41 -25.15
CA SER A 244 16.70 -15.87 -24.50
C SER A 244 17.12 -14.97 -23.32
N GLY A 245 17.34 -13.69 -23.58
CA GLY A 245 17.23 -12.68 -22.54
C GLY A 245 15.86 -12.86 -21.87
N ASN A 246 15.86 -13.11 -20.57
CA ASN A 246 14.66 -13.35 -19.74
C ASN A 246 13.50 -12.42 -20.16
N LYS A 247 12.59 -12.90 -21.01
CA LYS A 247 11.39 -12.13 -21.37
C LYS A 247 10.64 -11.89 -20.05
N ARG A 248 10.50 -10.63 -19.68
CA ARG A 248 9.82 -10.24 -18.44
C ARG A 248 8.37 -10.71 -18.54
N LYS A 249 7.92 -11.44 -17.52
CA LYS A 249 6.58 -12.07 -17.49
C LYS A 249 5.44 -11.05 -17.34
N GLY A 250 5.76 -9.77 -17.14
CA GLY A 250 4.81 -8.71 -16.81
C GLY A 250 4.13 -8.95 -15.46
N LEU A 251 3.08 -8.19 -15.20
CA LEU A 251 2.26 -8.27 -14.01
C LEU A 251 1.57 -9.64 -13.93
N GLN A 252 1.95 -10.44 -12.93
CA GLN A 252 1.47 -11.81 -12.75
C GLN A 252 0.34 -11.90 -11.71
N TRP A 253 0.36 -11.00 -10.72
CA TRP A 253 -0.49 -11.09 -9.54
C TRP A 253 -1.27 -9.81 -9.27
N VAL A 254 -2.47 -9.98 -8.72
CA VAL A 254 -3.21 -8.94 -8.01
C VAL A 254 -3.38 -9.41 -6.58
N VAL A 255 -2.87 -8.62 -5.64
CA VAL A 255 -2.96 -8.90 -4.21
C VAL A 255 -3.98 -7.94 -3.62
N ASP A 256 -5.12 -8.48 -3.18
CA ASP A 256 -6.13 -7.73 -2.46
C ASP A 256 -5.84 -7.81 -0.96
N VAL A 257 -5.71 -6.64 -0.32
CA VAL A 257 -5.42 -6.49 1.10
C VAL A 257 -6.56 -5.76 1.77
N THR A 258 -7.19 -6.40 2.74
CA THR A 258 -8.25 -5.80 3.56
C THR A 258 -7.75 -5.57 4.97
N ILE A 259 -7.66 -4.31 5.38
CA ILE A 259 -7.34 -3.87 6.73
C ILE A 259 -8.65 -3.65 7.49
N ALA A 260 -8.83 -4.35 8.60
CA ALA A 260 -9.96 -4.20 9.50
C ALA A 260 -9.48 -3.75 10.88
N TYR A 261 -9.84 -2.51 11.25
CA TYR A 261 -9.62 -2.01 12.59
C TYR A 261 -10.70 -2.50 13.55
N PRO A 262 -10.34 -2.79 14.81
CA PRO A 262 -11.29 -3.26 15.80
C PRO A 262 -12.40 -2.22 16.02
N LYS A 263 -13.63 -2.71 16.14
CA LYS A 263 -14.85 -1.90 16.32
C LYS A 263 -15.05 -0.84 15.23
N ALA A 264 -14.51 -1.06 14.03
CA ALA A 264 -14.52 -0.11 12.92
C ALA A 264 -14.01 1.29 13.33
N ARG A 265 -12.95 1.35 14.16
CA ARG A 265 -12.30 2.59 14.59
C ARG A 265 -10.90 2.73 14.00
N PRO A 266 -10.76 3.27 12.77
CA PRO A 266 -9.45 3.47 12.15
C PRO A 266 -8.50 4.29 13.00
N MET A 267 -7.21 3.98 12.88
CA MET A 267 -6.12 4.71 13.52
C MET A 267 -5.46 5.64 12.51
N ASP A 268 -5.40 6.92 12.84
CA ASP A 268 -4.68 7.91 12.05
C ASP A 268 -3.21 7.95 12.47
N ILE A 269 -2.36 8.53 11.62
CA ILE A 269 -0.92 8.64 11.86
C ILE A 269 -0.59 9.33 13.19
N GLN A 270 -1.43 10.23 13.70
CA GLN A 270 -1.22 10.85 15.02
C GLN A 270 -1.37 9.82 16.14
N THR A 271 -2.36 8.92 16.05
CA THR A 271 -2.51 7.78 16.97
C THR A 271 -1.24 6.92 16.99
N TRP A 272 -0.63 6.69 15.82
CA TRP A 272 0.63 5.94 15.69
C TRP A 272 1.80 6.69 16.34
N ILE A 273 1.88 8.00 16.10
CA ILE A 273 2.98 8.81 16.63
C ILE A 273 2.93 8.89 18.15
N PHE A 274 1.80 9.36 18.67
CA PHE A 274 1.66 9.64 20.10
C PHE A 274 1.34 8.40 20.94
N GLY A 275 0.79 7.33 20.35
CA GLY A 275 0.48 6.11 21.11
C GLY A 275 -0.59 6.30 22.19
N TYR A 276 -1.49 7.28 22.03
CA TYR A 276 -2.48 7.62 23.06
C TYR A 276 -3.67 6.65 23.13
N ARG A 277 -3.83 5.76 22.13
CA ARG A 277 -4.86 4.72 22.19
C ARG A 277 -4.30 3.48 22.90
N PRO A 278 -5.14 2.69 23.58
CA PRO A 278 -4.72 1.41 24.15
C PRO A 278 -4.10 0.50 23.08
N PRO A 279 -3.16 -0.39 23.46
CA PRO A 279 -2.67 -1.47 22.61
C PRO A 279 -3.83 -2.20 21.94
N THR A 280 -3.67 -2.48 20.65
CA THR A 280 -4.77 -2.99 19.83
C THR A 280 -4.25 -3.90 18.72
N VAL A 281 -5.11 -4.81 18.28
CA VAL A 281 -4.81 -5.75 17.20
C VAL A 281 -5.62 -5.33 15.98
N THR A 282 -4.91 -4.97 14.90
CA THR A 282 -5.52 -4.75 13.59
C THR A 282 -5.51 -6.06 12.83
N HIS A 283 -6.57 -6.39 12.10
CA HIS A 283 -6.64 -7.61 11.30
C HIS A 283 -6.39 -7.26 9.84
N VAL A 284 -5.54 -8.02 9.17
CA VAL A 284 -5.23 -7.83 7.74
C VAL A 284 -5.46 -9.13 7.00
N HIS A 285 -6.30 -9.11 5.97
CA HIS A 285 -6.58 -10.28 5.15
C HIS A 285 -5.96 -10.11 3.75
N TYR A 286 -5.26 -11.13 3.28
CA TYR A 286 -4.66 -11.20 1.95
C TYR A 286 -5.45 -12.16 1.06
N SER A 287 -5.73 -11.74 -0.17
CA SER A 287 -6.24 -12.62 -1.23
C SER A 287 -5.42 -12.41 -2.49
N CYS A 288 -4.77 -13.47 -2.97
CA CYS A 288 -3.93 -13.43 -4.17
C CYS A 288 -4.71 -13.98 -5.37
N GLY A 289 -4.73 -13.22 -6.48
CA GLY A 289 -5.31 -13.63 -7.74
C GLY A 289 -4.32 -13.48 -8.89
N ARG A 290 -4.43 -14.33 -9.92
CA ARG A 290 -3.63 -14.19 -11.15
C ARG A 290 -4.15 -13.03 -11.99
N ALA A 291 -3.26 -12.14 -12.42
CA ALA A 291 -3.61 -10.95 -13.18
C ALA A 291 -4.24 -11.26 -14.56
N PHE A 292 -3.82 -12.35 -15.22
CA PHE A 292 -4.34 -12.77 -16.53
C PHE A 292 -5.85 -13.04 -16.52
N ASN A 293 -6.40 -13.57 -15.42
CA ASN A 293 -7.83 -13.85 -15.30
C ASN A 293 -8.68 -12.57 -15.15
N LEU A 294 -8.05 -11.44 -14.89
CA LEU A 294 -8.70 -10.18 -14.53
C LEU A 294 -8.73 -9.19 -15.71
N VAL A 295 -7.80 -9.29 -16.66
CA VAL A 295 -7.77 -8.46 -17.89
C VAL A 295 -9.03 -8.67 -18.74
N ILE A 296 -9.67 -9.84 -18.66
CA ILE A 296 -10.77 -10.23 -19.55
C ILE A 296 -12.10 -9.54 -19.18
N VAL A 297 -12.34 -9.13 -17.92
CA VAL A 297 -13.59 -8.41 -17.56
C VAL A 297 -13.39 -7.43 -16.39
N PRO A 298 -13.37 -6.10 -16.64
CA PRO A 298 -13.32 -5.05 -15.61
C PRO A 298 -14.44 -5.15 -14.56
N LEU A 299 -15.59 -5.70 -14.95
CA LEU A 299 -16.77 -5.90 -14.08
C LEU A 299 -16.65 -7.13 -13.14
N LEU A 300 -15.86 -8.15 -13.51
CA LEU A 300 -15.59 -9.31 -12.65
C LEU A 300 -14.47 -9.03 -11.66
N LEU A 301 -13.47 -8.20 -12.02
CA LEU A 301 -12.59 -7.57 -11.03
C LEU A 301 -13.46 -6.95 -9.93
N LEU A 302 -14.44 -6.12 -10.29
CA LEU A 302 -15.36 -5.50 -9.34
C LEU A 302 -16.03 -6.55 -8.41
N LEU A 303 -16.74 -7.53 -8.95
CA LEU A 303 -17.48 -8.48 -8.10
C LEU A 303 -16.58 -9.41 -7.28
N PHE A 304 -15.44 -9.84 -7.84
CA PHE A 304 -14.49 -10.74 -7.17
C PHE A 304 -13.82 -10.09 -5.95
N PHE A 305 -13.42 -8.81 -6.04
CA PHE A 305 -12.79 -8.09 -4.94
C PHE A 305 -13.79 -7.63 -3.87
N PHE A 306 -14.94 -7.04 -4.23
CA PHE A 306 -15.84 -6.42 -3.24
C PHE A 306 -16.63 -7.40 -2.39
N PHE A 307 -16.99 -8.57 -2.95
CA PHE A 307 -17.71 -9.57 -2.18
C PHE A 307 -16.83 -10.17 -1.08
N ARG A 308 -15.53 -10.39 -1.35
CA ARG A 308 -14.58 -10.91 -0.36
C ARG A 308 -14.29 -9.92 0.76
N GLN A 309 -14.07 -8.64 0.47
CA GLN A 309 -13.86 -7.64 1.53
C GLN A 309 -15.10 -7.52 2.44
N SER A 310 -16.30 -7.50 1.85
CA SER A 310 -17.56 -7.39 2.61
C SER A 310 -17.85 -8.65 3.44
N LEU A 311 -17.56 -9.84 2.89
CA LEU A 311 -17.65 -11.11 3.63
C LEU A 311 -16.66 -11.18 4.79
N PHE A 312 -15.43 -10.66 4.62
CA PHE A 312 -14.47 -10.63 5.71
C PHE A 312 -14.95 -9.78 6.88
N TYR A 313 -15.51 -8.58 6.62
CA TYR A 313 -16.12 -7.78 7.68
C TYR A 313 -17.31 -8.48 8.34
N LEU A 314 -18.16 -9.17 7.56
CA LEU A 314 -19.28 -9.94 8.10
C LEU A 314 -18.79 -11.09 8.99
N HIS A 315 -17.78 -11.84 8.55
CA HIS A 315 -17.19 -12.93 9.31
C HIS A 315 -16.46 -12.42 10.56
N PHE A 316 -15.80 -11.27 10.47
CA PHE A 316 -15.13 -10.61 11.59
C PHE A 316 -16.13 -10.14 12.64
N ASP A 317 -17.25 -9.53 12.24
CA ASP A 317 -18.31 -9.13 13.15
C ASP A 317 -18.96 -10.37 13.83
N ILE A 318 -19.15 -11.48 13.10
CA ILE A 318 -19.68 -12.75 13.65
C ILE A 318 -18.69 -13.39 14.64
N LEU A 319 -17.40 -13.48 14.28
CA LEU A 319 -16.36 -14.03 15.17
C LEU A 319 -16.18 -13.18 16.42
N PHE A 320 -16.29 -11.85 16.31
CA PHE A 320 -16.23 -10.94 17.45
C PHE A 320 -17.43 -11.13 18.40
N VAL A 321 -18.63 -11.40 17.87
CA VAL A 321 -19.80 -11.75 18.69
C VAL A 321 -19.63 -13.12 19.35
N ALA A 322 -19.11 -14.11 18.63
CA ALA A 322 -18.89 -15.46 19.17
C ALA A 322 -17.83 -15.48 20.30
N HIS A 323 -16.78 -14.67 20.19
CA HIS A 323 -15.71 -14.58 21.20
C HIS A 323 -16.11 -13.78 22.46
N PHE A 324 -17.29 -13.14 22.45
CA PHE A 324 -17.91 -12.48 23.62
C PHE A 324 -19.09 -13.28 24.21
N MET A 325 -19.45 -14.41 23.60
CA MET A 325 -20.51 -15.33 24.07
C MET A 325 -19.97 -16.67 24.59
N LEU A 326 -18.65 -16.79 24.75
CA LEU A 326 -17.94 -17.83 25.51
C LEU A 326 -17.10 -17.11 26.58
#